data_AF-A0A2R6CDB3-F1
#
_entry.id   AF-A0A2R6CDB3-F1
#
_cell.length_a   1.000
_cell.length_b   1.000
_cell.length_c   1.000
_cell.angle_alpha   90.00
_cell.angle_beta   90.00
_cell.angle_gamma   90.00
#
_symmetry.space_group_name_H-M   'P 1'
#
loop_
_entity.id
_entity.type
_entity.pdbx_description
1 polymer ?
#
loop_
_entity_poly.entity_id
_entity_poly.type
_entity_poly.pdbx_seq_one_letter_code
_entity_poly.pdbx_strand_id
1 'polypeptide(L)'
;MRLKYSKLVGFVESSNGAYSLQTEGAKLSLIFLSKLDAAREHYEDAVIKIYGTKNDEYVEITGAEMDYGGGDVRKLNLETLVPWLMAVDDEASP
;
A
#
# COMPACT_ATOMS: atom_id res chain seq x y z
N MET A 1 -0.48 -12.51 -2.86
CA MET A 1 0.73 -12.47 -1.97
C MET A 1 0.27 -12.23 -0.55
N ARG A 2 0.93 -12.78 0.48
CA ARG A 2 0.47 -12.71 1.88
C ARG A 2 1.46 -11.91 2.75
N LEU A 3 0.96 -11.02 3.59
CA LEU A 3 1.72 -10.22 4.56
C LEU A 3 1.12 -10.37 5.96
N LYS A 4 1.91 -10.21 7.01
CA LYS A 4 1.35 -10.09 8.38
C LYS A 4 0.58 -8.79 8.53
N TYR A 5 -0.65 -8.87 9.03
CA TYR A 5 -1.49 -7.68 9.19
C TYR A 5 -0.88 -6.68 10.18
N SER A 6 -0.34 -7.16 11.30
CA SER A 6 0.32 -6.31 12.29
C SER A 6 1.54 -5.57 11.77
N LYS A 7 2.29 -6.17 10.82
CA LYS A 7 3.46 -5.52 10.20
C LYS A 7 3.05 -4.42 9.24
N LEU A 8 2.02 -4.66 8.44
CA LEU A 8 1.44 -3.64 7.58
C LEU A 8 0.93 -2.44 8.40
N VAL A 9 0.27 -2.68 9.53
CA VAL A 9 -0.18 -1.60 10.42
C VAL A 9 1.02 -0.81 10.97
N GLY A 10 2.03 -1.50 11.51
CA GLY A 10 3.22 -0.84 12.04
C GLY A 10 3.98 -0.01 10.99
N PHE A 11 4.08 -0.49 9.76
CA PHE A 11 4.65 0.26 8.63
C PHE A 11 3.85 1.53 8.32
N VAL A 12 2.51 1.45 8.31
CA VAL A 12 1.66 2.62 8.08
C VAL A 12 1.86 3.66 9.19
N GLU A 13 1.90 3.21 10.45
CA GLU A 13 2.11 4.07 11.62
C GLU A 13 3.50 4.75 11.61
N SER A 14 4.55 4.04 11.19
CA SER A 14 5.91 4.60 11.09
C SER A 14 6.10 5.54 9.90
N SER A 15 5.18 5.52 8.93
CA SER A 15 5.32 6.25 7.67
C SER A 15 5.09 7.76 7.74
N ASN A 16 4.82 8.33 8.92
CA ASN A 16 4.53 9.75 9.13
C ASN A 16 3.44 10.30 8.19
N GLY A 17 2.42 9.49 7.89
CA GLY A 17 1.30 9.86 7.03
C GLY A 17 1.54 9.69 5.52
N ALA A 18 2.65 9.04 5.11
CA ALA A 18 2.88 8.70 3.70
C ALA A 18 1.91 7.63 3.20
N TYR A 19 1.40 6.79 4.11
CA TYR A 19 0.40 5.79 3.79
C TYR A 19 -0.83 5.96 4.67
N SER A 20 -1.99 5.61 4.11
CA SER A 20 -3.25 5.49 4.84
C SER A 20 -3.80 4.09 4.65
N LEU A 21 -4.21 3.46 5.75
CA LEU A 21 -4.83 2.15 5.75
C LEU A 21 -6.33 2.29 5.96
N GLN A 22 -7.11 1.80 5.00
CA GLN A 22 -8.58 1.76 5.08
C GLN A 22 -9.04 0.31 5.13
N THR A 23 -10.01 0.02 5.99
CA THR A 23 -10.57 -1.33 6.11
C THR A 23 -12.10 -1.27 6.15
N GLU A 24 -12.74 -2.22 5.46
CA GLU A 24 -14.19 -2.39 5.44
C GLU A 24 -14.49 -3.90 5.55
N GLY A 25 -14.76 -4.36 6.77
CA GLY A 25 -14.85 -5.78 7.07
C GLY A 25 -13.54 -6.51 6.78
N ALA A 26 -13.59 -7.49 5.86
CA ALA A 26 -12.42 -8.23 5.40
C ALA A 26 -11.64 -7.49 4.30
N LYS A 27 -12.20 -6.44 3.68
CA LYS A 27 -11.50 -5.69 2.64
C LYS A 27 -10.51 -4.72 3.25
N LEU A 28 -9.37 -4.57 2.60
CA LEU A 28 -8.31 -3.65 2.97
C LEU A 28 -7.85 -2.89 1.73
N SER A 29 -7.64 -1.58 1.90
CA SER A 29 -7.02 -0.70 0.92
C SER A 29 -5.90 0.07 1.59
N LEU A 30 -4.68 -0.10 1.10
CA LEU A 30 -3.54 0.73 1.47
C LEU A 30 -3.36 1.81 0.41
N ILE A 31 -3.29 3.06 0.83
CA ILE A 31 -3.23 4.22 -0.05
C ILE A 31 -1.89 4.91 0.20
N PHE A 32 -1.05 4.96 -0.83
CA PHE A 32 0.14 5.80 -0.83
C PHE A 32 -0.25 7.23 -1.18
N LEU A 33 -0.03 8.12 -0.23
CA LEU A 33 -0.31 9.55 -0.36
C LEU A 33 0.94 10.23 -0.90
N SER A 34 1.06 10.29 -2.24
CA SER A 34 2.11 11.05 -2.95
C SER A 34 2.07 12.56 -2.69
N LYS A 35 1.07 13.04 -1.95
CA LYS A 35 0.92 14.44 -1.51
C LYS A 35 1.97 14.87 -0.48
N LEU A 36 2.78 13.95 0.04
CA LEU A 36 3.99 14.33 0.76
C LEU A 36 5.03 14.86 -0.23
N ASP A 37 5.59 16.03 0.06
CA ASP A 37 6.47 16.77 -0.87
C ASP A 37 7.61 15.93 -1.47
N ALA A 38 8.14 14.95 -0.73
CA ALA A 38 9.22 14.06 -1.18
C ALA A 38 8.81 13.04 -2.27
N ALA A 39 7.51 12.75 -2.43
CA ALA A 39 7.00 11.81 -3.42
C ALA A 39 6.53 12.51 -4.72
N ARG A 40 6.34 13.84 -4.68
CA ARG A 40 5.88 14.62 -5.84
C ARG A 40 6.87 14.63 -7.00
N GLU A 41 8.17 14.53 -6.73
CA GLU A 41 9.21 14.54 -7.77
C GLU A 41 9.16 13.33 -8.73
N HIS A 42 8.56 12.22 -8.31
CA HIS A 42 8.53 10.98 -9.09
C HIS A 42 7.12 10.57 -9.55
N TYR A 43 6.09 11.05 -8.87
CA TYR A 43 4.70 10.61 -9.04
C TYR A 43 3.73 11.79 -8.92
N GLU A 44 3.95 12.88 -9.68
CA GLU A 44 3.08 14.07 -9.67
C GLU A 44 1.60 13.68 -9.63
N ASP A 45 0.97 13.97 -8.49
CA ASP A 45 -0.45 13.76 -8.19
C ASP A 45 -1.00 12.31 -8.30
N ALA A 46 -0.14 11.30 -8.45
CA ALA A 46 -0.55 9.91 -8.56
C ALA A 46 -0.71 9.24 -7.19
N VAL A 47 -1.89 8.67 -6.91
CA VAL A 47 -2.18 7.90 -5.71
C VAL A 47 -2.06 6.41 -6.03
N ILE A 48 -1.16 5.70 -5.35
CA ILE A 48 -1.09 4.24 -5.48
C ILE A 48 -2.04 3.64 -4.46
N LYS A 49 -2.95 2.78 -4.89
CA LYS A 49 -3.84 2.01 -4.01
C LYS A 49 -3.53 0.54 -4.15
N ILE A 50 -3.28 -0.13 -3.04
CA ILE A 50 -3.04 -1.57 -2.96
C ILE A 50 -4.22 -2.20 -2.24
N TYR A 51 -4.82 -3.20 -2.87
CA TYR A 51 -6.00 -3.89 -2.39
C TYR A 51 -5.64 -5.26 -1.83
N GLY A 52 -6.30 -5.62 -0.73
CA GLY A 52 -6.20 -6.96 -0.20
C GLY A 52 -7.42 -7.39 0.61
N THR A 53 -7.41 -8.67 0.97
CA THR A 53 -8.35 -9.27 1.90
C THR A 53 -7.61 -9.63 3.17
N LYS A 54 -8.09 -9.16 4.33
CA LYS A 54 -7.48 -9.42 5.63
C LYS A 54 -8.28 -10.42 6.46
N ASN A 55 -7.56 -11.16 7.29
CA ASN A 55 -8.09 -11.79 8.50
C ASN A 55 -7.32 -11.25 9.72
N ASP A 56 -7.44 -11.90 10.87
CA ASP A 56 -6.83 -11.42 12.12
C ASP A 56 -5.30 -11.49 12.12
N GLU A 57 -4.71 -12.32 11.24
CA GLU A 57 -3.27 -12.59 11.24
C GLU A 57 -2.57 -12.04 9.99
N TYR A 58 -3.26 -12.03 8.85
CA TYR A 58 -2.65 -11.72 7.56
C TYR A 58 -3.54 -10.91 6.63
N VAL A 59 -2.88 -10.31 5.65
CA VAL A 59 -3.48 -9.69 4.47
C VAL A 59 -3.02 -10.44 3.23
N GLU A 60 -3.97 -10.83 2.40
CA GLU A 60 -3.71 -11.30 1.05
C GLU A 60 -3.90 -10.16 0.05
N ILE A 61 -2.82 -9.73 -0.59
CA ILE A 61 -2.84 -8.70 -1.62
C ILE A 61 -3.43 -9.29 -2.91
N THR A 62 -4.50 -8.66 -3.38
CA THR A 62 -5.31 -9.11 -4.53
C THR A 62 -5.19 -8.20 -5.74
N GLY A 63 -4.68 -6.98 -5.59
CA GLY A 63 -4.53 -6.05 -6.70
C GLY A 63 -3.88 -4.73 -6.30
N ALA A 64 -3.49 -3.94 -7.29
CA ALA A 64 -3.05 -2.58 -7.09
C ALA A 64 -3.38 -1.72 -8.31
N GLU A 65 -3.57 -0.44 -8.06
CA GLU A 65 -3.79 0.57 -9.08
C GLU A 65 -3.02 1.85 -8.77
N MET A 66 -2.76 2.63 -9.80
CA MET A 66 -2.27 3.98 -9.72
C MET A 66 -3.32 4.90 -10.31
N ASP A 67 -3.74 5.88 -9.53
CA ASP A 67 -4.77 6.86 -9.86
C ASP A 67 -4.11 8.22 -10.02
N TYR A 68 -4.03 8.72 -11.25
CA TYR A 68 -3.41 10.01 -11.57
C TYR A 68 -4.39 11.19 -11.41
N GLY A 69 -5.60 10.94 -10.89
CA GLY A 69 -6.69 11.91 -10.90
C GLY A 69 -7.35 12.05 -12.27
N GLY A 70 -8.45 12.80 -12.34
CA GLY A 70 -9.19 13.02 -13.59
C GLY A 70 -9.81 11.77 -14.23
N GLY A 71 -9.79 10.63 -13.55
CA GLY A 71 -10.31 9.35 -14.05
C GLY A 71 -9.28 8.45 -14.76
N ASP A 72 -8.00 8.84 -14.84
CA ASP A 72 -6.94 7.95 -15.36
C ASP A 72 -6.46 7.01 -14.23
N VAL A 73 -7.06 5.82 -14.20
CA VAL A 73 -6.69 4.74 -13.27
C VAL A 73 -6.03 3.61 -14.04
N ARG A 74 -4.80 3.28 -13.66
CA ARG A 74 -4.02 2.19 -14.26
C ARG A 74 -3.82 1.06 -13.28
N LYS A 75 -4.15 -0.16 -13.70
CA LYS A 75 -3.80 -1.36 -12.94
C LYS A 75 -2.29 -1.55 -12.94
N LEU A 76 -1.74 -1.80 -11.76
CA LEU A 76 -0.33 -2.14 -11.60
C LEU A 76 -0.18 -3.67 -11.58
N ASN A 77 0.92 -4.17 -12.16
CA ASN A 77 1.29 -5.56 -11.99
C ASN A 77 1.77 -5.76 -10.55
N LEU A 78 1.22 -6.75 -9.84
CA LEU A 78 1.63 -7.05 -8.47
C LEU A 78 3.10 -7.44 -8.35
N GLU A 79 3.71 -7.97 -9.43
CA GLU A 79 5.13 -8.30 -9.46
C GLU A 79 6.03 -7.06 -9.28
N THR A 80 5.58 -5.89 -9.75
CA THR A 80 6.37 -4.65 -9.57
C THR A 80 6.33 -4.14 -8.14
N LEU A 81 5.38 -4.61 -7.34
CA LEU A 81 5.26 -4.26 -5.92
C LEU A 81 6.04 -5.21 -5.01
N VAL A 82 6.56 -6.33 -5.52
CA VAL A 82 7.28 -7.33 -4.74
C VAL A 82 8.39 -6.72 -3.87
N PRO A 83 9.28 -5.84 -4.39
CA PRO A 83 10.35 -5.28 -3.56
C PRO A 83 9.82 -4.43 -2.40
N TRP A 84 8.75 -3.65 -2.63
CA TRP A 84 8.12 -2.85 -1.59
C TRP A 84 7.37 -3.72 -0.58
N LEU A 85 6.64 -4.73 -1.05
CA LEU A 85 5.94 -5.70 -0.20
C LEU A 85 6.93 -6.47 0.69
N MET A 86 8.08 -6.84 0.13
CA MET A 86 9.18 -7.43 0.89
C MET A 86 9.70 -6.44 1.92
N ALA A 87 9.92 -5.16 1.60
CA ALA A 87 10.36 -4.18 2.60
C ALA A 87 9.39 -4.02 3.78
N VAL A 88 8.07 -4.05 3.53
CA VAL A 88 7.04 -4.04 4.59
C VAL A 88 7.13 -5.29 5.49
N ASP A 89 7.51 -6.43 4.92
CA ASP A 89 7.67 -7.70 5.64
C ASP A 89 9.11 -7.91 6.20
N ASP A 90 10.14 -7.26 5.65
CA ASP A 90 11.57 -7.36 6.02
C ASP A 90 12.04 -6.27 7.00
N GLU A 91 11.38 -5.09 7.05
CA GLU A 91 11.48 -4.18 8.22
C GLU A 91 10.96 -4.86 9.51
N ALA A 92 10.55 -6.13 9.43
CA ALA A 92 10.40 -7.07 10.51
C ALA A 92 11.65 -7.87 10.88
N SER A 93 12.87 -7.34 10.78
CA SER A 93 13.95 -7.91 11.59
C SER A 93 13.89 -7.35 13.04
N PRO A 94 14.12 -8.21 14.05
CA PRO A 94 13.69 -8.04 15.45
C PRO A 94 14.23 -6.80 16.17
#